data_AF-A0A0C2T8B5-F1
#
_entry.id   AF-A0A0C2T8B5-F1
#
_cell.length_a   1.000
_cell.length_b   1.000
_cell.length_c   1.000
_cell.angle_alpha   90.00
_cell.angle_beta   90.00
_cell.angle_gamma   90.00
#
_symmetry.space_group_name_H-M   'P 1'
#
loop_
_entity.id
_entity.type
_entity.pdbx_description
1 polymer ?
#
loop_
_entity_poly.entity_id
_entity_poly.type
_entity_poly.pdbx_seq_one_letter_code
_entity_poly.pdbx_strand_id
1 'polypeptide(L)'
;MITRYDIDNESTVITLADWYHTPAPSAGLVPTADATLINGLGRYANGPSSPLAVINVQPNKRYRMRLVSISCDPNYIFSIDNHTMTVIEADGVSTNPVTVNAIQIFVGQRYSFVLTTNQPVNNYWIRANPNVGTTGFANGLNSAILRYAGAPLADPTTNQSTTTNLLAETSLSPLLNPGAPGAPTQGGADINLNFDILFNFTDLRFFVNGATFIPATTNPVLLQILSGARTAQELLPPGSVYVLPRNKSVEVSVPGGSPGSPHPIHLHGQTFDVVRSAGNSTYNYVNPVRRDVVSAGIAGDNTTFRFSTDNPGPWIMHCHIDWHLNLGLAIVFVTDVNTTSSFDPPEAWDQLCPAYNSSGLP
;
A
#
# COMPACT_ATOMS: atom_id res chain seq x y z
N MET A 1 23.22 2.73 21.69
CA MET A 1 22.82 2.69 20.26
C MET A 1 22.96 4.08 19.69
N ILE A 2 23.77 4.29 18.65
CA ILE A 2 23.88 5.59 17.98
C ILE A 2 22.55 5.86 17.26
N THR A 3 21.89 6.97 17.56
CA THR A 3 20.65 7.38 16.88
C THR A 3 20.95 7.65 15.40
N ARG A 4 20.17 7.03 14.50
CA ARG A 4 20.37 7.14 13.04
C ARG A 4 19.92 8.49 12.47
N TYR A 5 19.10 9.23 13.21
CA TYR A 5 18.54 10.53 12.84
C TYR A 5 18.44 11.44 14.07
N ASP A 6 18.22 12.73 13.82
CA ASP A 6 18.15 13.78 14.84
C ASP A 6 16.70 14.28 15.03
N ILE A 7 15.87 14.23 13.99
CA ILE A 7 14.51 14.80 13.98
C ILE A 7 13.51 13.77 13.40
N ASP A 8 12.43 13.54 14.14
CA ASP A 8 11.28 12.69 13.79
C ASP A 8 10.05 13.24 14.50
N ASN A 9 9.18 13.93 13.75
CA ASN A 9 7.98 14.59 14.28
C ASN A 9 6.97 14.83 13.14
N GLU A 10 5.88 15.56 13.41
CA GLU A 10 4.85 15.86 12.41
C GLU A 10 5.41 16.46 11.11
N SER A 11 6.43 17.34 11.21
CA SER A 11 7.03 17.99 10.03
C SER A 11 7.86 17.07 9.13
N THR A 12 8.10 15.82 9.55
CA THR A 12 8.82 14.83 8.75
C THR A 12 7.90 13.82 8.05
N VAL A 13 6.58 13.98 8.20
CA VAL A 13 5.59 13.19 7.45
C VAL A 13 5.43 13.76 6.03
N ILE A 14 5.44 12.86 5.05
CA ILE A 14 5.24 13.16 3.63
C ILE A 14 4.12 12.26 3.11
N THR A 15 2.94 12.83 2.84
CA THR A 15 1.84 12.12 2.20
C THR A 15 1.85 12.36 0.69
N LEU A 16 1.58 11.30 -0.09
CA LEU A 16 1.33 11.37 -1.53
C LEU A 16 -0.11 10.96 -1.78
N ALA A 17 -0.88 11.84 -2.43
CA ALA A 17 -2.28 11.58 -2.80
C ALA A 17 -2.50 11.88 -4.28
N ASP A 18 -3.39 11.11 -4.89
CA ASP A 18 -4.09 11.48 -6.10
C ASP A 18 -5.29 12.37 -5.76
N TRP A 19 -5.59 13.32 -6.63
CA TRP A 19 -6.72 14.22 -6.46
C TRP A 19 -7.56 14.29 -7.71
N TYR A 20 -8.88 14.22 -7.50
CA TYR A 20 -9.89 14.23 -8.55
C TYR A 20 -10.79 15.45 -8.36
N HIS A 21 -11.02 16.21 -9.43
CA HIS A 21 -11.99 17.30 -9.43
C HIS A 21 -13.42 16.78 -9.40
N THR A 22 -13.67 15.61 -10.00
CA THR A 22 -14.97 14.97 -10.00
C THR A 22 -15.11 14.07 -8.77
N PRO A 23 -16.18 14.22 -7.96
CA PRO A 23 -16.43 13.32 -6.83
C PRO A 23 -16.51 11.86 -7.26
N ALA A 24 -15.97 10.96 -6.44
CA ALA A 24 -15.82 9.53 -6.74
C ALA A 24 -17.08 8.85 -7.30
N PRO A 25 -18.30 9.04 -6.74
CA PRO A 25 -19.52 8.40 -7.26
C PRO A 25 -19.89 8.80 -8.70
N SER A 26 -19.32 9.90 -9.22
CA SER A 26 -19.60 10.43 -10.55
C SER A 26 -18.37 10.43 -11.47
N ALA A 27 -17.24 9.89 -11.03
CA ALA A 27 -15.97 9.94 -11.75
C ALA A 27 -15.82 8.85 -12.82
N GLY A 28 -16.76 7.91 -12.90
CA GLY A 28 -16.68 6.74 -13.78
C GLY A 28 -16.10 5.51 -13.06
N LEU A 29 -15.76 4.47 -13.83
CA LEU A 29 -15.33 3.18 -13.25
C LEU A 29 -13.91 3.25 -12.65
N VAL A 30 -12.95 3.76 -13.42
CA VAL A 30 -11.56 3.95 -13.01
C VAL A 30 -11.10 5.31 -13.56
N PRO A 31 -11.34 6.42 -12.83
CA PRO A 31 -10.95 7.75 -13.27
C PRO A 31 -9.44 7.93 -13.22
N THR A 32 -8.95 8.93 -13.97
CA THR A 32 -7.56 9.38 -13.88
C THR A 32 -7.47 10.64 -13.03
N ALA A 33 -6.48 10.72 -12.15
CA ALA A 33 -6.29 11.85 -11.26
C ALA A 33 -5.91 13.14 -12.02
N ASP A 34 -6.44 14.27 -11.56
CA ASP A 34 -6.14 15.61 -12.08
C ASP A 34 -4.80 16.14 -11.58
N ALA A 35 -4.44 15.82 -10.33
CA ALA A 35 -3.21 16.25 -9.68
C ALA A 35 -2.62 15.20 -8.74
N THR A 36 -1.31 15.26 -8.57
CA THR A 36 -0.63 14.71 -7.40
C THR A 36 -0.55 15.78 -6.31
N LEU A 37 -0.98 15.44 -5.10
CA LEU A 37 -0.78 16.27 -3.92
C LEU A 37 0.32 15.68 -3.05
N ILE A 38 1.25 16.54 -2.63
CA ILE A 38 2.25 16.22 -1.61
C ILE A 38 1.90 17.04 -0.38
N ASN A 39 1.66 16.40 0.76
CA ASN A 39 1.17 17.07 1.99
C ASN A 39 -0.05 17.97 1.74
N GLY A 40 -0.99 17.51 0.91
CA GLY A 40 -2.27 18.19 0.64
C GLY A 40 -2.21 19.34 -0.37
N LEU A 41 -1.05 19.62 -0.96
CA LEU A 41 -0.88 20.70 -1.95
C LEU A 41 -0.27 20.17 -3.25
N GLY A 42 -0.69 20.76 -4.37
CA GLY A 42 -0.20 20.40 -5.70
C GLY A 42 -0.79 21.30 -6.79
N ARG A 43 -0.37 21.03 -8.03
CA ARG A 43 -0.84 21.71 -9.24
C ARG A 43 -1.38 20.68 -10.22
N TYR A 44 -2.33 21.07 -11.07
CA TYR A 44 -2.87 20.26 -12.16
C TYR A 44 -2.57 20.88 -13.52
N ALA A 45 -2.61 20.08 -14.58
CA ALA A 45 -2.32 20.53 -15.94
C ALA A 45 -3.28 21.66 -16.36
N ASN A 46 -2.73 22.75 -16.91
CA ASN A 46 -3.49 23.95 -17.31
C ASN A 46 -4.23 24.66 -16.16
N GLY A 47 -3.91 24.31 -14.90
CA GLY A 47 -4.43 24.99 -13.71
C GLY A 47 -3.67 26.26 -13.35
N PRO A 48 -4.12 26.98 -12.31
CA PRO A 48 -3.38 28.10 -11.76
C PRO A 48 -2.08 27.63 -11.11
N SER A 49 -1.16 28.57 -10.87
CA SER A 49 0.06 28.33 -10.09
C SER A 49 -0.26 28.26 -8.60
N SER A 50 -0.95 27.19 -8.18
CA SER A 50 -1.31 26.94 -6.78
C SER A 50 -0.06 26.83 -5.88
N PRO A 51 -0.16 27.14 -4.58
CA PRO A 51 0.91 26.91 -3.62
C PRO A 51 1.36 25.45 -3.60
N LEU A 52 2.66 25.24 -3.41
CA LEU A 52 3.25 23.91 -3.23
C LEU A 52 3.57 23.67 -1.76
N ALA A 53 3.56 22.42 -1.34
CA ALA A 53 4.03 22.05 -0.01
C ALA A 53 5.51 22.38 0.16
N VAL A 54 5.87 22.80 1.37
CA VAL A 54 7.25 23.12 1.76
C VAL A 54 7.63 22.29 2.96
N ILE A 55 8.66 21.46 2.82
CA ILE A 55 9.29 20.70 3.90
C ILE A 55 10.54 21.45 4.32
N ASN A 56 10.53 21.97 5.55
CA ASN A 56 11.65 22.76 6.07
C ASN A 56 12.68 21.89 6.77
N VAL A 57 13.96 22.13 6.46
CA VAL A 57 15.08 21.41 7.07
C VAL A 57 16.19 22.35 7.52
N GLN A 58 16.90 21.97 8.58
CA GLN A 58 18.11 22.62 9.05
C GLN A 58 19.32 21.95 8.40
N PRO A 59 20.36 22.71 7.99
CA PRO A 59 21.56 22.11 7.41
C PRO A 59 22.28 21.19 8.41
N ASN A 60 22.94 20.16 7.91
CA ASN A 60 23.74 19.20 8.67
C ASN A 60 22.96 18.44 9.75
N LYS A 61 21.67 18.20 9.52
CA LYS A 61 20.81 17.32 10.33
C LYS A 61 20.35 16.09 9.56
N ARG A 62 19.92 15.09 10.31
CA ARG A 62 19.35 13.85 9.80
C ARG A 62 17.88 13.76 10.20
N TYR A 63 17.01 13.55 9.23
CA TYR A 63 15.56 13.51 9.43
C TYR A 63 15.06 12.10 9.14
N ARG A 64 14.23 11.53 10.02
CA ARG A 64 13.41 10.37 9.66
C ARG A 64 12.18 10.88 8.92
N MET A 65 12.25 10.88 7.60
CA MET A 65 11.10 11.19 6.76
C MET A 65 10.18 9.96 6.70
N ARG A 66 8.88 10.17 6.86
CA ARG A 66 7.84 9.13 6.83
C ARG A 66 6.99 9.33 5.59
N LEU A 67 7.33 8.59 4.53
CA LEU A 67 6.62 8.63 3.26
C LEU A 67 5.40 7.71 3.32
N VAL A 68 4.22 8.24 3.01
CA VAL A 68 2.95 7.53 3.09
C VAL A 68 2.17 7.75 1.79
N SER A 69 1.84 6.67 1.10
CA SER A 69 0.92 6.73 -0.04
C SER A 69 -0.51 6.62 0.47
N ILE A 70 -1.25 7.72 0.39
CA ILE A 70 -2.70 7.79 0.62
C ILE A 70 -3.46 7.89 -0.71
N SER A 71 -2.87 7.31 -1.76
CA SER A 71 -3.42 7.23 -3.11
C SER A 71 -4.68 6.36 -3.15
N CYS A 72 -5.56 6.57 -4.12
CA CYS A 72 -6.64 5.66 -4.49
C CYS A 72 -6.28 4.82 -5.73
N ASP A 73 -5.33 5.22 -6.57
CA ASP A 73 -4.94 4.48 -7.78
C ASP A 73 -3.44 4.53 -8.14
N PRO A 74 -2.86 5.68 -8.52
CA PRO A 74 -1.50 5.70 -9.04
C PRO A 74 -0.48 5.27 -7.99
N ASN A 75 0.57 4.62 -8.48
CA ASN A 75 1.85 4.56 -7.77
C ASN A 75 2.73 5.73 -8.19
N TYR A 76 3.69 6.07 -7.33
CA TYR A 76 4.57 7.21 -7.55
C TYR A 76 6.03 6.78 -7.55
N ILE A 77 6.83 7.34 -8.46
CA ILE A 77 8.29 7.38 -8.31
C ILE A 77 8.64 8.65 -7.54
N PHE A 78 9.00 8.46 -6.27
CA PHE A 78 9.40 9.51 -5.34
C PHE A 78 10.92 9.74 -5.34
N SER A 79 11.35 11.00 -5.41
CA SER A 79 12.75 11.39 -5.23
C SER A 79 12.89 12.82 -4.73
N ILE A 80 14.10 13.17 -4.28
CA ILE A 80 14.47 14.53 -3.85
C ILE A 80 15.74 14.91 -4.58
N ASP A 81 15.72 16.03 -5.31
CA ASP A 81 16.86 16.47 -6.11
C ASP A 81 18.14 16.59 -5.26
N ASN A 82 19.23 16.02 -5.76
CA ASN A 82 20.56 16.00 -5.15
C ASN A 82 20.65 15.33 -3.77
N HIS A 83 19.65 14.56 -3.36
CA HIS A 83 19.66 13.82 -2.09
C HIS A 83 19.53 12.31 -2.31
N THR A 84 20.13 11.56 -1.40
CA THR A 84 19.87 10.12 -1.25
C THR A 84 19.00 9.89 -0.03
N MET A 85 18.37 8.72 0.02
CA MET A 85 17.42 8.32 1.06
C MET A 85 17.86 6.96 1.61
N THR A 86 18.13 6.86 2.91
CA THR A 86 18.43 5.58 3.55
C THR A 86 17.16 5.00 4.16
N VAL A 87 16.50 4.09 3.43
CA VAL A 87 15.28 3.39 3.87
C VAL A 87 15.61 2.51 5.08
N ILE A 88 14.80 2.62 6.13
CA ILE A 88 14.97 1.90 7.41
C ILE A 88 13.67 1.23 7.90
N GLU A 89 12.57 1.42 7.17
CA GLU A 89 11.27 0.84 7.49
C GLU A 89 10.45 0.69 6.21
N ALA A 90 9.69 -0.41 6.10
CA ALA A 90 8.66 -0.61 5.10
C ALA A 90 7.38 -1.05 5.81
N ASP A 91 6.28 -0.33 5.57
CA ASP A 91 4.93 -0.65 6.07
C ASP A 91 4.87 -0.94 7.58
N GLY A 92 5.57 -0.14 8.41
CA GLY A 92 5.61 -0.34 9.87
C GLY A 92 6.64 -1.36 10.36
N VAL A 93 7.31 -2.08 9.46
CA VAL A 93 8.35 -3.05 9.80
C VAL A 93 9.73 -2.42 9.63
N SER A 94 10.53 -2.41 10.70
CA SER A 94 11.92 -1.93 10.64
C SER A 94 12.75 -2.84 9.75
N THR A 95 13.57 -2.26 8.87
CA THR A 95 14.43 -2.98 7.93
C THR A 95 15.91 -2.76 8.21
N ASN A 96 16.75 -3.65 7.67
CA ASN A 96 18.15 -3.29 7.46
C ASN A 96 18.22 -2.06 6.53
N PRO A 97 19.16 -1.12 6.77
CA PRO A 97 19.22 0.12 6.01
C PRO A 97 19.59 -0.11 4.54
N VAL A 98 18.83 0.48 3.62
CA VAL A 98 19.13 0.48 2.18
C VAL A 98 19.14 1.91 1.67
N THR A 99 20.29 2.36 1.13
CA THR A 99 20.40 3.70 0.54
C THR A 99 20.03 3.67 -0.93
N VAL A 100 19.11 4.55 -1.32
CA VAL A 100 18.57 4.70 -2.68
C VAL A 100 18.50 6.16 -3.07
N ASN A 101 18.22 6.47 -4.33
CA ASN A 101 17.95 7.84 -4.76
C ASN A 101 16.55 8.03 -5.38
N ALA A 102 15.78 6.95 -5.51
CA ALA A 102 14.35 6.99 -5.81
C ALA A 102 13.62 5.82 -5.13
N ILE A 103 12.35 6.01 -4.83
CA ILE A 103 11.46 5.00 -4.25
C ILE A 103 10.21 4.93 -5.13
N GLN A 104 9.91 3.77 -5.71
CA GLN A 104 8.57 3.52 -6.23
C GLN A 104 7.68 3.10 -5.06
N ILE A 105 6.61 3.84 -4.82
CA ILE A 105 5.68 3.60 -3.72
C ILE A 105 4.28 3.38 -4.29
N PHE A 106 3.69 2.23 -3.96
CA PHE A 106 2.34 1.87 -4.40
C PHE A 106 1.27 2.36 -3.41
N VAL A 107 0.00 2.23 -3.80
CA VAL A 107 -1.14 2.61 -2.97
C VAL A 107 -1.09 1.94 -1.60
N GLY A 108 -1.25 2.70 -0.52
CA GLY A 108 -1.25 2.19 0.86
C GLY A 108 0.12 1.81 1.43
N GLN A 109 1.19 1.82 0.64
CA GLN A 109 2.55 1.56 1.15
C GLN A 109 3.10 2.74 1.95
N ARG A 110 4.05 2.44 2.85
CA ARG A 110 4.80 3.41 3.65
C ARG A 110 6.28 3.04 3.68
N TYR A 111 7.13 4.07 3.69
CA TYR A 111 8.57 3.91 3.97
C TYR A 111 9.04 4.99 4.93
N SER A 112 9.80 4.60 5.97
CA SER A 112 10.65 5.58 6.65
C SER A 112 12.03 5.58 5.99
N PHE A 113 12.54 6.76 5.66
CA PHE A 113 13.92 6.93 5.22
C PHE A 113 14.63 8.04 5.99
N VAL A 114 15.93 7.87 6.18
CA VAL A 114 16.78 8.92 6.72
C VAL A 114 17.23 9.83 5.59
N LEU A 115 16.87 11.10 5.67
CA LEU A 115 17.39 12.17 4.82
C LEU A 115 18.51 12.90 5.56
N THR A 116 19.70 12.92 4.97
CA THR A 116 20.82 13.72 5.49
C THR A 116 20.91 15.03 4.72
N THR A 117 20.88 16.15 5.44
CA THR A 117 20.80 17.50 4.86
C THR A 117 22.19 18.10 4.66
N ASN A 118 22.98 17.43 3.83
CA ASN A 118 24.39 17.73 3.58
C ASN A 118 24.63 18.51 2.27
N GLN A 119 23.57 18.99 1.62
CA GLN A 119 23.67 19.81 0.42
C GLN A 119 23.81 21.30 0.79
N PRO A 120 24.28 22.16 -0.13
CA PRO A 120 24.29 23.61 0.07
C PRO A 120 22.90 24.14 0.49
N VAL A 121 22.87 25.22 1.28
CA VAL A 121 21.61 25.87 1.67
C VAL A 121 20.91 26.39 0.41
N ASN A 122 19.83 25.73 -0.01
CA ASN A 122 19.02 26.09 -1.17
C ASN A 122 17.62 25.46 -1.07
N ASN A 123 16.80 25.66 -2.10
CA ASN A 123 15.56 24.95 -2.34
C ASN A 123 15.82 23.78 -3.31
N TYR A 124 15.26 22.62 -3.03
CA TYR A 124 15.37 21.42 -3.87
C TYR A 124 13.98 20.90 -4.21
N TRP A 125 13.76 20.44 -5.44
CA TRP A 125 12.51 19.78 -5.78
C TRP A 125 12.38 18.43 -5.07
N ILE A 126 11.24 18.24 -4.41
CA ILE A 126 10.69 16.92 -4.08
C ILE A 126 9.79 16.53 -5.24
N ARG A 127 9.92 15.31 -5.74
CA ARG A 127 9.25 14.83 -6.95
C ARG A 127 8.47 13.56 -6.64
N ALA A 128 7.22 13.47 -7.10
CA ALA A 128 6.39 12.28 -6.98
C ALA A 128 5.68 12.03 -8.32
N ASN A 129 6.35 11.35 -9.26
CA ASN A 129 5.81 11.16 -10.61
C ASN A 129 4.81 10.01 -10.64
N PRO A 130 3.53 10.22 -10.99
CA PRO A 130 2.56 9.13 -11.08
C PRO A 130 2.82 8.24 -12.31
N ASN A 131 2.38 6.98 -12.26
CA ASN A 131 2.41 6.08 -13.41
C ASN A 131 1.30 6.34 -14.44
N VAL A 132 0.21 7.02 -14.04
CA VAL A 132 -0.95 7.34 -14.86
C VAL A 132 -1.39 8.79 -14.60
N GLY A 133 -2.10 9.40 -15.56
CA GLY A 133 -2.47 10.82 -15.50
C GLY A 133 -1.40 11.74 -16.06
N THR A 134 -1.39 12.99 -15.60
CA THR A 134 -0.39 13.96 -16.07
C THR A 134 0.96 13.67 -15.43
N THR A 135 1.87 13.05 -16.19
CA THR A 135 3.23 12.73 -15.74
C THR A 135 4.21 13.89 -15.98
N GLY A 136 5.39 13.79 -15.36
CA GLY A 136 6.44 14.81 -15.45
C GLY A 136 6.24 15.98 -14.50
N PHE A 137 7.02 17.04 -14.69
CA PHE A 137 7.16 18.12 -13.69
C PHE A 137 7.07 19.53 -14.27
N ALA A 138 6.55 19.66 -15.50
CA ALA A 138 6.39 20.96 -16.14
C ALA A 138 5.60 21.90 -15.22
N ASN A 139 6.04 23.16 -15.08
CA ASN A 139 5.38 24.16 -14.23
C ASN A 139 5.19 23.74 -12.75
N GLY A 140 6.01 22.82 -12.23
CA GLY A 140 5.93 22.37 -10.84
C GLY A 140 4.78 21.40 -10.57
N LEU A 141 4.23 20.76 -11.59
CA LEU A 141 3.36 19.59 -11.42
C LEU A 141 4.10 18.50 -10.63
N ASN A 142 3.36 17.68 -9.88
CA ASN A 142 3.89 16.49 -9.20
C ASN A 142 5.10 16.78 -8.29
N SER A 143 5.15 17.98 -7.72
CA SER A 143 6.33 18.51 -7.04
C SER A 143 5.99 19.23 -5.72
N ALA A 144 6.96 19.23 -4.81
CA ALA A 144 6.98 20.03 -3.59
C ALA A 144 8.40 20.58 -3.35
N ILE A 145 8.58 21.39 -2.30
CA ILE A 145 9.83 22.10 -2.03
C ILE A 145 10.46 21.55 -0.76
N LEU A 146 11.69 21.04 -0.85
CA LEU A 146 12.57 20.87 0.32
C LEU A 146 13.35 22.17 0.51
N ARG A 147 13.09 22.89 1.60
CA ARG A 147 13.68 24.21 1.88
C ARG A 147 14.65 24.13 3.05
N TYR A 148 15.92 24.42 2.78
CA TYR A 148 16.92 24.59 3.84
C TYR A 148 16.70 25.92 4.57
N ALA A 149 16.89 25.92 5.89
CA ALA A 149 16.90 27.14 6.69
C ALA A 149 17.97 28.11 6.15
N GLY A 150 17.55 29.34 5.82
CA GLY A 150 18.39 30.35 5.17
C GLY A 150 18.28 30.40 3.64
N ALA A 151 17.58 29.46 2.99
CA ALA A 151 17.28 29.54 1.57
C ALA A 151 16.18 30.58 1.28
N PRO A 152 16.17 31.21 0.09
CA PRO A 152 15.15 32.19 -0.27
C PRO A 152 13.74 31.57 -0.37
N LEU A 153 12.70 32.38 -0.16
CA LEU A 153 11.31 32.00 -0.39
C LEU A 153 11.00 32.01 -1.89
N ALA A 154 11.50 31.00 -2.59
CA ALA A 154 11.32 30.81 -4.03
C ALA A 154 11.14 29.32 -4.37
N ASP A 155 10.67 29.06 -5.59
CA ASP A 155 10.64 27.72 -6.17
C ASP A 155 12.09 27.24 -6.44
N PRO A 156 12.39 25.95 -6.27
CA PRO A 156 13.67 25.37 -6.66
C PRO A 156 13.97 25.55 -8.14
N THR A 157 15.25 25.77 -8.47
CA THR A 157 15.76 25.75 -9.85
C THR A 157 16.65 24.53 -10.10
N THR A 158 16.55 23.51 -9.25
CA THR A 158 17.36 22.29 -9.36
C THR A 158 16.91 21.44 -10.55
N ASN A 159 17.87 20.83 -11.22
CA ASN A 159 17.58 19.84 -12.25
C ASN A 159 17.17 18.52 -11.60
N GLN A 160 16.25 17.81 -12.26
CA GLN A 160 15.88 16.46 -11.85
C GLN A 160 17.12 15.56 -11.76
N SER A 161 17.31 14.91 -10.62
CA SER A 161 18.36 13.91 -10.47
C SER A 161 18.06 12.66 -11.30
N THR A 162 19.08 12.12 -11.96
CA THR A 162 18.97 10.83 -12.66
C THR A 162 18.71 9.71 -11.66
N THR A 163 17.70 8.87 -11.91
CA THR A 163 17.48 7.65 -11.12
C THR A 163 18.58 6.64 -11.42
N THR A 164 19.51 6.47 -10.49
CA THR A 164 20.65 5.55 -10.61
C THR A 164 20.52 4.34 -9.70
N ASN A 165 19.72 4.46 -8.65
CA ASN A 165 19.47 3.42 -7.66
C ASN A 165 18.02 3.54 -7.15
N LEU A 166 17.10 2.96 -7.92
CA LEU A 166 15.70 2.80 -7.54
C LEU A 166 15.60 1.70 -6.48
N LEU A 167 14.79 1.92 -5.44
CA LEU A 167 14.53 0.91 -4.42
C LEU A 167 13.98 -0.38 -5.05
N ALA A 168 14.75 -1.46 -4.94
CA ALA A 168 14.28 -2.81 -5.22
C ALA A 168 13.73 -3.44 -3.93
N GLU A 169 12.49 -3.92 -3.95
CA GLU A 169 11.87 -4.57 -2.78
C GLU A 169 12.71 -5.75 -2.27
N THR A 170 13.34 -6.49 -3.18
CA THR A 170 14.22 -7.64 -2.88
C THR A 170 15.49 -7.26 -2.10
N SER A 171 15.85 -5.98 -2.05
CA SER A 171 16.97 -5.49 -1.24
C SER A 171 16.61 -5.24 0.22
N LEU A 172 15.32 -5.19 0.55
CA LEU A 172 14.83 -4.99 1.90
C LEU A 172 14.79 -6.31 2.66
N SER A 173 15.15 -6.25 3.95
CA SER A 173 15.04 -7.37 4.88
C SER A 173 14.69 -6.84 6.27
N PRO A 174 13.85 -7.56 7.04
CA PRO A 174 13.45 -7.11 8.37
C PRO A 174 14.66 -7.07 9.31
N LEU A 175 14.69 -6.06 10.16
CA LEU A 175 15.74 -5.90 11.17
C LEU A 175 15.60 -6.93 12.31
N LEU A 176 14.37 -7.34 12.60
CA LEU A 176 14.03 -8.24 13.70
C LEU A 176 13.26 -9.46 13.18
N ASN A 177 13.58 -10.63 13.73
CA ASN A 177 12.93 -11.91 13.41
C ASN A 177 12.80 -12.17 11.90
N PRO A 178 13.93 -12.20 11.16
CA PRO A 178 13.91 -12.53 9.73
C PRO A 178 13.53 -14.00 9.51
N GLY A 179 12.94 -14.26 8.35
CA GLY A 179 12.53 -15.59 7.91
C GLY A 179 11.02 -15.67 7.73
N ALA A 180 10.61 -16.40 6.69
CA ALA A 180 9.20 -16.64 6.40
C ALA A 180 8.69 -17.89 7.13
N PRO A 181 7.40 -17.96 7.51
CA PRO A 181 6.82 -19.16 8.11
C PRO A 181 6.77 -20.34 7.11
N GLY A 182 6.72 -21.57 7.64
CA GLY A 182 6.74 -22.81 6.84
C GLY A 182 8.14 -23.26 6.41
N ALA A 183 8.22 -24.34 5.63
CA ALA A 183 9.48 -24.86 5.11
C ALA A 183 10.05 -23.98 3.98
N PRO A 184 11.38 -23.83 3.84
CA PRO A 184 12.02 -22.91 2.90
C PRO A 184 12.06 -23.45 1.45
N THR A 185 10.90 -23.85 0.93
CA THR A 185 10.68 -24.32 -0.44
C THR A 185 9.31 -23.83 -0.90
N GLN A 186 9.12 -23.63 -2.20
CA GLN A 186 7.81 -23.28 -2.76
C GLN A 186 6.78 -24.37 -2.39
N GLY A 187 5.57 -23.98 -2.00
CA GLY A 187 4.55 -24.91 -1.52
C GLY A 187 4.84 -25.47 -0.11
N GLY A 188 5.84 -24.95 0.60
CA GLY A 188 6.29 -25.43 1.90
C GLY A 188 5.47 -24.93 3.10
N ALA A 189 4.35 -24.24 2.88
CA ALA A 189 3.42 -23.83 3.95
C ALA A 189 2.37 -24.93 4.23
N ASP A 190 1.69 -24.85 5.38
CA ASP A 190 0.59 -25.76 5.72
C ASP A 190 -0.58 -25.63 4.73
N ILE A 191 -0.81 -24.41 4.23
CA ILE A 191 -1.88 -24.05 3.30
C ILE A 191 -1.26 -23.22 2.17
N ASN A 192 -1.46 -23.64 0.93
CA ASN A 192 -0.90 -22.97 -0.24
C ASN A 192 -2.06 -22.59 -1.17
N LEU A 193 -2.23 -21.30 -1.42
CA LEU A 193 -3.33 -20.73 -2.19
C LEU A 193 -2.79 -19.96 -3.37
N ASN A 194 -3.40 -20.16 -4.53
CA ASN A 194 -3.19 -19.30 -5.68
C ASN A 194 -4.37 -18.34 -5.80
N PHE A 195 -4.05 -17.05 -5.95
CA PHE A 195 -5.01 -15.99 -6.17
C PHE A 195 -4.95 -15.56 -7.64
N ASP A 196 -5.75 -16.22 -8.48
CA ASP A 196 -5.89 -15.86 -9.89
C ASP A 196 -6.84 -14.67 -10.07
N ILE A 197 -6.34 -13.58 -10.65
CA ILE A 197 -7.07 -12.33 -10.86
C ILE A 197 -7.45 -12.25 -12.34
N LEU A 198 -8.76 -12.12 -12.59
CA LEU A 198 -9.30 -11.92 -13.93
C LEU A 198 -10.20 -10.69 -13.95
N PHE A 199 -10.31 -10.06 -15.11
CA PHE A 199 -11.29 -8.98 -15.34
C PHE A 199 -12.25 -9.40 -16.45
N ASN A 200 -13.54 -9.32 -16.17
CA ASN A 200 -14.60 -9.59 -17.14
C ASN A 200 -15.04 -8.27 -17.78
N PHE A 201 -14.82 -8.14 -19.08
CA PHE A 201 -15.16 -6.93 -19.84
C PHE A 201 -16.66 -6.78 -20.19
N THR A 202 -17.46 -7.82 -19.99
CA THR A 202 -18.92 -7.76 -20.13
C THR A 202 -19.56 -7.22 -18.85
N ASP A 203 -19.20 -7.80 -17.70
CA ASP A 203 -19.77 -7.45 -16.40
C ASP A 203 -19.06 -6.24 -15.76
N LEU A 204 -17.89 -5.87 -16.30
CA LEU A 204 -17.01 -4.82 -15.80
C LEU A 204 -16.62 -5.04 -14.33
N ARG A 205 -16.27 -6.28 -14.00
CA ARG A 205 -15.94 -6.73 -12.65
C ARG A 205 -14.63 -7.51 -12.62
N PHE A 206 -13.92 -7.38 -11.51
CA PHE A 206 -12.82 -8.29 -11.18
C PHE A 206 -13.36 -9.57 -10.55
N PHE A 207 -12.64 -10.65 -10.84
CA PHE A 207 -12.87 -11.98 -10.32
C PHE A 207 -11.59 -12.51 -9.71
N VAL A 208 -11.76 -13.15 -8.56
CA VAL A 208 -10.76 -13.88 -7.81
C VAL A 208 -11.14 -15.35 -7.87
N ASN A 209 -10.33 -16.19 -8.52
CA ASN A 209 -10.60 -17.63 -8.63
C ASN A 209 -12.04 -17.94 -9.09
N GLY A 210 -12.58 -17.13 -10.00
CA GLY A 210 -13.94 -17.27 -10.54
C GLY A 210 -15.07 -16.61 -9.74
N ALA A 211 -14.80 -15.97 -8.60
CA ALA A 211 -15.80 -15.24 -7.80
C ALA A 211 -15.52 -13.73 -7.79
N THR A 212 -16.57 -12.90 -7.84
CA THR A 212 -16.44 -11.44 -7.67
C THR A 212 -16.91 -11.04 -6.27
N PHE A 213 -16.12 -10.23 -5.57
CA PHE A 213 -16.51 -9.77 -4.24
C PHE A 213 -17.59 -8.70 -4.32
N ILE A 214 -18.76 -9.03 -3.79
CA ILE A 214 -19.86 -8.09 -3.62
C ILE A 214 -20.19 -8.09 -2.12
N PRO A 215 -20.06 -6.95 -1.43
CA PRO A 215 -20.40 -6.87 -0.01
C PRO A 215 -21.80 -7.44 0.26
N ALA A 216 -21.91 -8.27 1.31
CA ALA A 216 -23.21 -8.81 1.71
C ALA A 216 -24.11 -7.67 2.19
N THR A 217 -25.33 -7.59 1.65
CA THR A 217 -26.28 -6.51 1.95
C THR A 217 -27.00 -6.66 3.29
N THR A 218 -26.87 -7.83 3.94
CA THR A 218 -27.56 -8.14 5.19
C THR A 218 -26.65 -7.98 6.40
N ASN A 219 -25.62 -8.81 6.50
CA ASN A 219 -24.75 -8.90 7.67
C ASN A 219 -23.27 -8.84 7.27
N PRO A 220 -22.44 -8.01 7.92
CA PRO A 220 -20.98 -8.10 7.81
C PRO A 220 -20.47 -9.50 8.17
N VAL A 221 -19.34 -9.92 7.59
CA VAL A 221 -18.79 -11.28 7.80
C VAL A 221 -18.61 -11.61 9.28
N LEU A 222 -18.13 -10.65 10.09
CA LEU A 222 -18.03 -10.84 11.54
C LEU A 222 -19.39 -11.13 12.19
N LEU A 223 -20.43 -10.37 11.84
CA LEU A 223 -21.78 -10.59 12.37
C LEU A 223 -22.35 -11.95 11.93
N GLN A 224 -22.07 -12.40 10.71
CA GLN A 224 -22.45 -13.75 10.25
C GLN A 224 -21.83 -14.83 11.14
N ILE A 225 -20.54 -14.69 11.47
CA ILE A 225 -19.83 -15.62 12.37
C ILE A 225 -20.44 -15.58 13.77
N LEU A 226 -20.63 -14.39 14.36
CA LEU A 226 -21.25 -14.26 15.68
C LEU A 226 -22.69 -14.81 15.72
N SER A 227 -23.40 -14.75 14.59
CA SER A 227 -24.76 -15.28 14.43
C SER A 227 -24.85 -16.78 14.14
N GLY A 228 -23.71 -17.49 14.02
CA GLY A 228 -23.70 -18.95 13.91
C GLY A 228 -23.03 -19.53 12.67
N ALA A 229 -22.63 -18.72 11.69
CA ALA A 229 -21.90 -19.23 10.51
C ALA A 229 -20.49 -19.68 10.92
N ARG A 230 -20.04 -20.85 10.44
CA ARG A 230 -18.74 -21.44 10.78
C ARG A 230 -17.92 -21.86 9.57
N THR A 231 -18.58 -22.17 8.46
CA THR A 231 -17.93 -22.71 7.26
C THR A 231 -17.94 -21.70 6.11
N ALA A 232 -17.06 -21.89 5.12
CA ALA A 232 -17.02 -21.03 3.93
C ALA A 232 -18.35 -21.08 3.14
N GLN A 233 -19.09 -22.18 3.20
CA GLN A 233 -20.38 -22.36 2.53
C GLN A 233 -21.52 -21.60 3.22
N GLU A 234 -21.40 -21.33 4.52
CA GLU A 234 -22.39 -20.58 5.29
C GLU A 234 -22.13 -19.07 5.25
N LEU A 235 -20.93 -18.65 4.82
CA LEU A 235 -20.50 -17.27 4.81
C LEU A 235 -20.72 -16.62 3.43
N LEU A 236 -21.09 -15.36 3.45
CA LEU A 236 -21.31 -14.53 2.28
C LEU A 236 -20.22 -13.46 2.13
N PRO A 237 -19.86 -13.06 0.89
CA PRO A 237 -20.38 -13.60 -0.38
C PRO A 237 -19.75 -14.96 -0.75
N PRO A 238 -20.51 -15.86 -1.41
CA PRO A 238 -20.03 -17.19 -1.75
C PRO A 238 -18.86 -17.12 -2.73
N GLY A 239 -17.86 -17.99 -2.55
CA GLY A 239 -16.67 -18.06 -3.40
C GLY A 239 -15.58 -17.03 -3.07
N SER A 240 -15.86 -16.02 -2.24
CA SER A 240 -14.85 -15.02 -1.83
C SER A 240 -14.40 -15.16 -0.37
N VAL A 241 -14.86 -16.17 0.36
CA VAL A 241 -14.51 -16.39 1.77
C VAL A 241 -13.71 -17.68 1.94
N TYR A 242 -12.54 -17.55 2.56
CA TYR A 242 -11.60 -18.64 2.81
C TYR A 242 -11.42 -18.82 4.33
N VAL A 243 -11.97 -19.90 4.88
CA VAL A 243 -11.82 -20.21 6.31
C VAL A 243 -10.47 -20.90 6.54
N LEU A 244 -9.64 -20.32 7.39
CA LEU A 244 -8.30 -20.80 7.71
C LEU A 244 -8.23 -21.27 9.18
N PRO A 245 -7.68 -22.47 9.45
CA PRO A 245 -7.43 -22.94 10.81
C PRO A 245 -6.37 -22.07 11.51
N ARG A 246 -6.41 -22.07 12.85
CA ARG A 246 -5.45 -21.36 13.70
C ARG A 246 -4.03 -21.91 13.57
N ASN A 247 -3.03 -21.05 13.76
CA ASN A 247 -1.61 -21.39 13.92
C ASN A 247 -1.04 -22.19 12.74
N LYS A 248 -1.46 -21.84 11.53
CA LYS A 248 -0.95 -22.41 10.28
C LYS A 248 -0.14 -21.39 9.51
N SER A 249 0.89 -21.86 8.84
CA SER A 249 1.59 -21.10 7.81
C SER A 249 0.76 -21.12 6.51
N VAL A 250 0.62 -19.96 5.89
CA VAL A 250 -0.11 -19.80 4.62
C VAL A 250 0.81 -19.17 3.59
N GLU A 251 0.88 -19.78 2.41
CA GLU A 251 1.51 -19.20 1.22
C GLU A 251 0.42 -18.75 0.24
N VAL A 252 0.53 -17.50 -0.22
CA VAL A 252 -0.36 -16.94 -1.24
C VAL A 252 0.50 -16.52 -2.43
N SER A 253 0.21 -17.07 -3.60
CA SER A 253 0.76 -16.62 -4.87
C SER A 253 -0.26 -15.77 -5.64
N VAL A 254 0.18 -14.63 -6.16
CA VAL A 254 -0.63 -13.68 -6.93
C VAL A 254 0.06 -13.44 -8.27
N PRO A 255 -0.36 -14.14 -9.34
CA PRO A 255 0.13 -13.88 -10.70
C PRO A 255 -0.22 -12.45 -11.14
N GLY A 256 0.75 -11.76 -11.73
CA GLY A 256 0.57 -10.40 -12.26
C GLY A 256 0.03 -10.39 -13.70
N GLY A 257 -0.44 -9.23 -14.16
CA GLY A 257 -0.73 -8.99 -15.57
C GLY A 257 -2.21 -8.89 -15.96
N SER A 258 -3.14 -9.02 -15.00
CA SER A 258 -4.54 -8.66 -15.23
C SER A 258 -4.71 -7.17 -15.58
N PRO A 259 -5.79 -6.78 -16.29
CA PRO A 259 -6.05 -5.37 -16.60
C PRO A 259 -6.05 -4.48 -15.35
N GLY A 260 -5.40 -3.30 -15.45
CA GLY A 260 -5.18 -2.43 -14.29
C GLY A 260 -3.93 -2.78 -13.47
N SER A 261 -3.13 -3.76 -13.89
CA SER A 261 -1.82 -4.06 -13.28
C SER A 261 -0.84 -2.87 -13.40
N PRO A 262 0.11 -2.74 -12.47
CA PRO A 262 0.32 -3.60 -11.30
C PRO A 262 -0.69 -3.35 -10.17
N HIS A 263 -1.26 -4.43 -9.63
CA HIS A 263 -2.19 -4.36 -8.49
C HIS A 263 -1.44 -4.40 -7.16
N PRO A 264 -1.47 -3.36 -6.30
CA PRO A 264 -1.00 -3.46 -4.93
C PRO A 264 -1.99 -4.27 -4.09
N ILE A 265 -1.59 -5.43 -3.61
CA ILE A 265 -2.40 -6.31 -2.77
C ILE A 265 -2.11 -6.02 -1.31
N HIS A 266 -3.17 -5.76 -0.55
CA HIS A 266 -3.16 -5.52 0.88
C HIS A 266 -3.88 -6.64 1.62
N LEU A 267 -3.37 -7.00 2.80
CA LEU A 267 -3.97 -7.97 3.71
C LEU A 267 -4.17 -7.33 5.08
N HIS A 268 -5.41 -7.32 5.56
CA HIS A 268 -5.74 -6.81 6.89
C HIS A 268 -5.27 -7.76 8.00
N GLY A 269 -5.19 -7.24 9.22
CA GLY A 269 -4.98 -8.01 10.45
C GLY A 269 -3.56 -8.53 10.68
N GLN A 270 -2.67 -8.47 9.69
CA GLN A 270 -1.33 -9.03 9.79
C GLN A 270 -0.36 -8.46 8.76
N THR A 271 0.93 -8.56 9.06
CA THR A 271 2.01 -8.42 8.06
C THR A 271 2.34 -9.78 7.45
N PHE A 272 2.93 -9.79 6.26
CA PHE A 272 3.39 -10.98 5.55
C PHE A 272 4.82 -10.83 5.03
N ASP A 273 5.51 -11.96 4.90
CA ASP A 273 6.86 -12.09 4.34
C ASP A 273 6.79 -12.26 2.81
N VAL A 274 7.31 -11.30 2.04
CA VAL A 274 7.30 -11.33 0.57
C VAL A 274 8.44 -12.23 0.07
N VAL A 275 8.17 -13.53 0.00
CA VAL A 275 9.15 -14.55 -0.41
C VAL A 275 9.53 -14.44 -1.88
N ARG A 276 8.69 -13.82 -2.73
CA ARG A 276 9.01 -13.49 -4.12
C ARG A 276 8.33 -12.19 -4.52
N SER A 277 9.12 -11.14 -4.75
CA SER A 277 8.65 -9.84 -5.24
C SER A 277 8.38 -9.84 -6.75
N ALA A 278 7.53 -8.92 -7.22
CA ALA A 278 7.41 -8.57 -8.63
C ALA A 278 8.77 -8.21 -9.26
N GLY A 279 8.96 -8.54 -10.54
CA GLY A 279 10.21 -8.37 -11.26
C GLY A 279 11.32 -9.36 -10.87
N ASN A 280 11.04 -10.33 -9.99
CA ASN A 280 12.00 -11.34 -9.55
C ASN A 280 11.45 -12.77 -9.72
N SER A 281 12.31 -13.68 -10.17
CA SER A 281 12.01 -15.10 -10.33
C SER A 281 12.54 -15.98 -9.18
N THR A 282 13.39 -15.42 -8.33
CA THR A 282 14.00 -16.13 -7.20
C THR A 282 13.18 -15.97 -5.92
N TYR A 283 13.15 -17.02 -5.11
CA TYR A 283 12.51 -17.00 -3.79
C TYR A 283 13.54 -16.72 -2.70
N ASN A 284 13.17 -15.88 -1.74
CA ASN A 284 13.90 -15.65 -0.50
C ASN A 284 13.07 -16.10 0.70
N TYR A 285 13.44 -17.22 1.32
CA TYR A 285 12.81 -17.70 2.57
C TYR A 285 13.62 -17.33 3.82
N VAL A 286 14.84 -16.81 3.66
CA VAL A 286 15.80 -16.58 4.75
C VAL A 286 15.52 -15.25 5.43
N ASN A 287 15.36 -14.18 4.65
CA ASN A 287 15.13 -12.83 5.16
C ASN A 287 14.33 -11.94 4.19
N PRO A 288 13.23 -12.43 3.60
CA PRO A 288 12.37 -11.60 2.75
C PRO A 288 11.87 -10.38 3.52
N VAL A 289 11.59 -9.28 2.82
CA VAL A 289 10.94 -8.13 3.43
C VAL A 289 9.58 -8.55 4.02
N ARG A 290 9.28 -8.06 5.21
CA ARG A 290 7.98 -8.22 5.84
C ARG A 290 7.23 -6.89 5.77
N ARG A 291 5.98 -6.93 5.31
CA ARG A 291 5.16 -5.74 5.03
C ARG A 291 3.66 -6.07 4.99
N ASP A 292 2.80 -5.13 4.63
CA ASP A 292 1.34 -5.38 4.54
C ASP A 292 0.70 -4.98 3.20
N VAL A 293 1.44 -4.32 2.29
CA VAL A 293 1.00 -4.09 0.90
C VAL A 293 2.11 -4.45 -0.09
N VAL A 294 1.84 -5.33 -1.05
CA VAL A 294 2.82 -5.76 -2.06
C VAL A 294 2.26 -5.62 -3.48
N SER A 295 3.09 -5.15 -4.42
CA SER A 295 2.72 -5.13 -5.84
C SER A 295 2.69 -6.55 -6.40
N ALA A 296 1.57 -6.95 -7.02
CA ALA A 296 1.46 -8.21 -7.74
C ALA A 296 2.33 -8.24 -9.02
N GLY A 297 2.78 -7.08 -9.50
CA GLY A 297 3.62 -6.96 -10.68
C GLY A 297 2.83 -6.94 -11.99
N ILE A 298 3.51 -7.29 -13.08
CA ILE A 298 2.97 -7.31 -14.44
C ILE A 298 2.92 -8.74 -14.98
N ALA A 299 2.51 -8.90 -16.25
CA ALA A 299 2.46 -10.21 -16.90
C ALA A 299 3.82 -10.92 -16.83
N GLY A 300 3.83 -12.14 -16.29
CA GLY A 300 5.04 -12.94 -16.06
C GLY A 300 5.53 -12.94 -14.61
N ASP A 301 5.08 -11.99 -13.79
CA ASP A 301 5.32 -12.00 -12.36
C ASP A 301 4.41 -13.01 -11.64
N ASN A 302 4.91 -13.53 -10.53
CA ASN A 302 4.13 -14.37 -9.62
C ASN A 302 4.53 -14.02 -8.18
N THR A 303 4.08 -12.84 -7.76
CA THR A 303 4.38 -12.32 -6.43
C THR A 303 3.86 -13.30 -5.39
N THR A 304 4.70 -13.71 -4.45
CA THR A 304 4.34 -14.72 -3.46
C THR A 304 4.72 -14.23 -2.08
N PHE A 305 3.81 -14.35 -1.13
CA PHE A 305 4.04 -13.98 0.27
C PHE A 305 3.52 -15.05 1.23
N ARG A 306 4.02 -15.01 2.47
CA ARG A 306 3.61 -15.92 3.54
C ARG A 306 3.23 -15.19 4.82
N PHE A 307 2.27 -15.75 5.54
CA PHE A 307 1.86 -15.29 6.87
C PHE A 307 1.46 -16.46 7.77
N SER A 308 1.23 -16.17 9.05
CA SER A 308 0.73 -17.13 10.04
C SER A 308 -0.68 -16.77 10.47
N THR A 309 -1.55 -17.75 10.68
CA THR A 309 -2.94 -17.53 11.12
C THR A 309 -3.06 -17.44 12.65
N ASP A 310 -2.36 -16.49 13.25
CA ASP A 310 -2.28 -16.31 14.71
C ASP A 310 -3.21 -15.23 15.28
N ASN A 311 -3.84 -14.42 14.42
CA ASN A 311 -4.79 -13.37 14.76
C ASN A 311 -6.23 -13.71 14.31
N PRO A 312 -7.10 -14.27 15.17
CA PRO A 312 -8.46 -14.66 14.79
C PRO A 312 -9.32 -13.50 14.30
N GLY A 313 -10.09 -13.74 13.25
CA GLY A 313 -11.05 -12.78 12.71
C GLY A 313 -11.24 -12.89 11.19
N PRO A 314 -12.26 -12.21 10.64
CA PRO A 314 -12.43 -12.00 9.22
C PRO A 314 -11.55 -10.83 8.74
N TRP A 315 -10.55 -11.14 7.93
CA TRP A 315 -9.58 -10.18 7.38
C TRP A 315 -9.71 -10.11 5.87
N ILE A 316 -10.02 -8.93 5.35
CA ILE A 316 -10.10 -8.71 3.91
C ILE A 316 -8.69 -8.69 3.31
N MET A 317 -8.54 -9.33 2.15
CA MET A 317 -7.39 -9.18 1.27
C MET A 317 -7.88 -8.66 -0.07
N HIS A 318 -7.30 -7.57 -0.55
CA HIS A 318 -7.81 -6.89 -1.74
C HIS A 318 -6.75 -6.10 -2.47
N CYS A 319 -7.04 -5.72 -3.71
CA CYS A 319 -6.28 -4.66 -4.36
C CYS A 319 -6.57 -3.34 -3.63
N HIS A 320 -5.52 -2.59 -3.27
CA HIS A 320 -5.65 -1.32 -2.59
C HIS A 320 -5.90 -0.15 -3.56
N ILE A 321 -5.94 -0.39 -4.87
CA ILE A 321 -6.56 0.55 -5.81
C ILE A 321 -8.06 0.52 -5.54
N ASP A 322 -8.59 1.61 -4.99
CA ASP A 322 -9.93 1.63 -4.40
C ASP A 322 -11.02 1.42 -5.46
N TRP A 323 -10.78 1.91 -6.68
CA TRP A 323 -11.62 1.64 -7.84
C TRP A 323 -11.68 0.13 -8.16
N HIS A 324 -10.58 -0.60 -8.04
CA HIS A 324 -10.55 -2.05 -8.29
C HIS A 324 -11.22 -2.85 -7.16
N LEU A 325 -11.04 -2.43 -5.90
CA LEU A 325 -11.78 -2.98 -4.77
C LEU A 325 -13.29 -2.85 -5.00
N ASN A 326 -13.77 -1.66 -5.38
CA ASN A 326 -15.18 -1.41 -5.67
C ASN A 326 -15.72 -2.26 -6.84
N LEU A 327 -14.85 -2.63 -7.78
CA LEU A 327 -15.17 -3.55 -8.89
C LEU A 327 -15.01 -5.04 -8.53
N GLY A 328 -14.77 -5.36 -7.26
CA GLY A 328 -14.84 -6.72 -6.70
C GLY A 328 -13.51 -7.46 -6.58
N LEU A 329 -12.36 -6.76 -6.69
CA LEU A 329 -11.02 -7.35 -6.55
C LEU A 329 -10.66 -7.55 -5.06
N ALA A 330 -11.36 -8.47 -4.40
CA ALA A 330 -11.18 -8.78 -2.99
C ALA A 330 -11.57 -10.23 -2.64
N ILE A 331 -11.07 -10.69 -1.50
CA ILE A 331 -11.53 -11.88 -0.78
C ILE A 331 -11.47 -11.61 0.73
N VAL A 332 -12.02 -12.52 1.53
CA VAL A 332 -11.93 -12.49 2.98
C VAL A 332 -11.33 -13.79 3.49
N PHE A 333 -10.26 -13.69 4.28
CA PHE A 333 -9.77 -14.79 5.10
C PHE A 333 -10.46 -14.77 6.45
N VAL A 334 -11.11 -15.87 6.84
CA VAL A 334 -11.62 -16.05 8.20
C VAL A 334 -10.64 -16.93 8.95
N THR A 335 -9.80 -16.30 9.76
CA THR A 335 -8.80 -16.98 10.57
C THR A 335 -9.40 -17.42 11.90
N ASP A 336 -9.28 -18.71 12.23
CA ASP A 336 -9.77 -19.29 13.49
C ASP A 336 -11.22 -18.88 13.85
N VAL A 337 -12.16 -19.39 13.04
CA VAL A 337 -13.59 -19.11 13.19
C VAL A 337 -14.16 -19.48 14.56
N ASN A 338 -13.60 -20.51 15.21
CA ASN A 338 -14.06 -20.96 16.53
C ASN A 338 -13.78 -19.89 17.59
N THR A 339 -12.55 -19.37 17.64
CA THR A 339 -12.22 -18.27 18.56
C THR A 339 -12.96 -16.98 18.19
N THR A 340 -13.07 -16.69 16.89
CA THR A 340 -13.82 -15.51 16.40
C THR A 340 -15.29 -15.54 16.84
N SER A 341 -15.90 -16.73 16.90
CA SER A 341 -17.31 -16.88 17.27
C SER A 341 -17.64 -16.54 18.72
N SER A 342 -16.62 -16.39 19.57
CA SER A 342 -16.74 -15.94 20.95
C SER A 342 -16.33 -14.48 21.17
N PHE A 343 -16.11 -13.71 20.09
CA PHE A 343 -15.87 -12.29 20.25
C PHE A 343 -17.11 -11.59 20.80
N ASP A 344 -16.87 -10.60 21.65
CA ASP A 344 -17.90 -9.78 22.30
C ASP A 344 -17.65 -8.30 21.95
N PRO A 345 -18.07 -7.84 20.75
CA PRO A 345 -17.97 -6.45 20.37
C PRO A 345 -18.76 -5.54 21.33
N PRO A 346 -18.40 -4.26 21.46
CA PRO A 346 -19.14 -3.34 22.31
C PRO A 346 -20.56 -3.12 21.80
N GLU A 347 -21.50 -2.75 22.69
CA GLU A 347 -22.90 -2.46 22.34
C GLU A 347 -23.03 -1.46 21.18
N ALA A 348 -22.15 -0.46 21.11
CA ALA A 348 -22.15 0.51 20.01
C ALA A 348 -21.95 -0.15 18.62
N TRP A 349 -21.20 -1.26 18.56
CA TRP A 349 -21.04 -2.06 17.34
C TRP A 349 -22.33 -2.80 16.97
N ASP A 350 -23.05 -3.36 17.94
CA ASP A 350 -24.35 -4.02 17.71
C ASP A 350 -25.39 -3.09 17.10
N GLN A 351 -25.30 -1.79 17.42
CA GLN A 351 -26.22 -0.77 16.90
C GLN A 351 -25.93 -0.33 15.46
N LEU A 352 -24.76 -0.67 14.89
CA LEU A 352 -24.37 -0.20 13.55
C LEU A 352 -25.28 -0.73 12.45
N CYS A 353 -25.52 -2.04 12.39
CA CYS A 353 -26.34 -2.64 11.33
C CYS A 353 -27.82 -2.20 11.42
N PRO A 354 -28.48 -2.19 12.60
CA PRO A 354 -29.82 -1.64 12.75
C PRO A 354 -29.91 -0.16 12.33
N ALA A 355 -28.97 0.68 12.76
CA ALA A 355 -28.94 2.09 12.41
C ALA A 355 -28.79 2.28 10.89
N TYR A 356 -27.83 1.59 10.27
CA TYR A 356 -27.62 1.63 8.81
C TYR A 356 -28.88 1.20 8.05
N ASN A 357 -29.43 0.03 8.38
CA ASN A 357 -30.59 -0.53 7.68
C ASN A 357 -31.86 0.35 7.82
N SER A 358 -31.99 1.10 8.91
CA SER A 358 -33.09 2.03 9.13
C SER A 358 -32.89 3.42 8.50
N SER A 359 -31.66 3.74 8.05
CA SER A 359 -31.31 5.09 7.59
C SER A 359 -31.89 5.44 6.21
N GLY A 360 -32.29 4.45 5.41
CA GLY A 360 -32.70 4.64 4.02
C GLY A 360 -31.55 5.08 3.09
N LEU A 361 -30.30 5.04 3.57
CA LEU A 361 -29.13 5.14 2.72
C LEU A 361 -29.09 3.92 1.76
N PRO A 362 -28.62 4.11 0.52
CA PRO A 362 -28.61 3.07 -0.51
C PRO A 362 -27.77 1.84 -0.15
#